data_AF-A0A931UCD1-F1
#
_entry.id   AF-A0A931UCD1-F1
#
_cell.length_a   1.000
_cell.length_b   1.000
_cell.length_c   1.000
_cell.angle_alpha   90.00
_cell.angle_beta   90.00
_cell.angle_gamma   90.00
#
_symmetry.space_group_name_H-M   'P 1'
#
loop_
_entity.id
_entity.type
_entity.pdbx_description
1 polymer ?
#
loop_
_entity_poly.entity_id
_entity_poly.type
_entity_poly.pdbx_seq_one_letter_code
_entity_poly.pdbx_strand_id
1 'polypeptide(L)'
;YDLASLLNDRETDRIIRPEMEEQLIRYYLERRDEAGGKTTSRDDFNEVYILSALQRDFKVVGRFHYLELVKGKPGYKKYLPPTVKRLKRNLLRLPQTERLVPLLAAHFEEMR
;
A
#
# COMPACT_ATOMS: atom_id res chain seq x y z
N TYR A 1 5.30 7.93 5.57
CA TYR A 1 5.62 7.37 4.25
C TYR A 1 6.53 6.14 4.36
N ASP A 2 7.71 6.23 4.97
CA ASP A 2 8.69 5.13 4.99
C ASP A 2 8.13 3.82 5.55
N LEU A 3 7.39 3.86 6.65
CA LEU A 3 6.73 2.68 7.21
C LEU A 3 5.77 2.02 6.21
N ALA A 4 4.93 2.82 5.53
CA ALA A 4 4.04 2.31 4.48
C ALA A 4 4.83 1.67 3.34
N SER A 5 5.95 2.28 2.93
CA SER A 5 6.80 1.73 1.87
C SER A 5 7.48 0.41 2.25
N LEU A 6 7.87 0.25 3.51
CA LEU A 6 8.49 -0.95 4.06
C LEU A 6 7.47 -2.09 4.15
N LEU A 7 6.29 -1.81 4.71
CA LEU A 7 5.25 -2.79 4.99
C LEU A 7 4.40 -3.14 3.75
N ASN A 8 4.51 -2.40 2.65
CA ASN A 8 3.74 -2.61 1.43
C ASN A 8 4.62 -2.68 0.17
N ASP A 9 5.84 -3.22 0.24
CA ASP A 9 6.62 -3.50 -0.97
C ASP A 9 6.06 -4.70 -1.75
N ARG A 10 6.47 -4.84 -3.01
CA ARG A 10 6.05 -5.89 -3.96
C ARG A 10 6.33 -7.32 -3.48
N GLU A 11 7.28 -7.51 -2.57
CA GLU A 11 7.57 -8.80 -1.92
C GLU A 11 6.95 -8.90 -0.53
N THR A 12 6.53 -7.77 0.05
CA THR A 12 6.16 -7.69 1.46
C THR A 12 4.91 -8.48 1.78
N ASP A 13 3.92 -8.55 0.89
CA ASP A 13 2.71 -9.37 1.10
C ASP A 13 3.01 -10.88 1.23
N ARG A 14 4.21 -11.35 0.84
CA ARG A 14 4.64 -12.75 1.03
C ARG A 14 5.14 -13.03 2.45
N ILE A 15 5.52 -11.99 3.19
CA ILE A 15 6.21 -12.07 4.47
C ILE A 15 5.32 -11.48 5.57
N ILE A 16 4.78 -10.28 5.33
CA ILE A 16 3.96 -9.52 6.27
C ILE A 16 2.49 -9.85 6.06
N ARG A 17 1.94 -10.60 7.02
CA ARG A 17 0.50 -10.86 7.14
C ARG A 17 -0.19 -9.67 7.84
N PRO A 18 -1.51 -9.49 7.68
CA PRO A 18 -2.24 -8.37 8.29
C PRO A 18 -2.01 -8.22 9.80
N GLU A 19 -1.92 -9.32 10.53
CA GLU A 19 -1.72 -9.31 11.99
C GLU A 19 -0.32 -8.77 12.34
N MET A 20 0.69 -9.13 11.55
CA MET A 20 2.05 -8.63 11.73
C MET A 20 2.18 -7.18 11.28
N GLU A 21 1.46 -6.77 10.24
CA GLU A 21 1.37 -5.35 9.84
C GLU A 21 0.85 -4.49 10.99
N GLU A 22 -0.24 -4.91 11.64
CA GLU A 22 -0.79 -4.17 12.78
C GLU A 22 0.18 -4.11 13.97
N GLN A 23 0.86 -5.22 14.28
CA GLN A 23 1.88 -5.26 15.34
C GLN A 23 3.05 -4.32 15.05
N LEU A 24 3.52 -4.28 13.80
CA LEU A 24 4.64 -3.41 13.40
C LEU A 24 4.24 -1.94 13.40
N ILE A 25 3.00 -1.61 13.00
CA ILE A 25 2.47 -0.23 13.10
C ILE A 25 2.40 0.22 14.56
N ARG A 26 1.89 -0.65 15.45
CA ARG A 26 1.81 -0.37 16.88
C ARG A 26 3.20 -0.17 17.49
N TYR A 27 4.13 -1.09 17.20
CA TYR A 27 5.52 -0.99 17.64
C TYR A 27 6.15 0.33 17.19
N TYR A 28 5.96 0.71 15.92
CA TYR A 28 6.49 1.97 15.40
C TYR A 28 5.95 3.19 16.17
N LEU A 29 4.65 3.23 16.46
CA LEU A 29 4.04 4.34 17.19
C LEU A 29 4.59 4.44 18.62
N GLU A 30 4.65 3.33 19.34
CA GLU A 30 5.22 3.29 20.71
C GLU A 30 6.66 3.79 20.75
N ARG A 31 7.52 3.29 19.85
CA ARG A 31 8.93 3.72 19.80
C ARG A 31 9.09 5.17 19.37
N ARG A 32 8.21 5.67 18.50
CA ARG A 32 8.23 7.07 18.06
C ARG A 32 7.86 8.00 19.22
N ASP A 33 6.88 7.63 20.03
CA ASP A 33 6.44 8.40 21.19
C ASP A 33 7.53 8.39 22.29
N GLU A 34 8.16 7.25 22.55
CA GLU A 34 9.32 7.15 23.47
C GLU A 34 10.52 8.00 23.04
N ALA A 35 10.74 8.13 21.73
CA ALA A 35 11.81 8.97 21.17
C ALA A 35 11.50 10.48 21.21
N GLY A 36 10.42 10.90 21.88
CA GLY A 36 10.01 12.31 21.96
C GLY A 36 9.32 12.83 20.69
N GLY A 37 8.83 11.94 19.83
CA GLY A 37 8.00 12.30 18.70
C GLY A 37 6.70 12.96 19.14
N LYS A 38 6.13 13.83 18.30
CA LYS A 38 4.82 14.43 18.54
C LYS A 38 3.78 13.31 18.67
N THR A 39 3.05 13.23 19.79
CA THR A 39 1.93 12.28 19.92
C THR A 39 0.90 12.54 18.82
N THR A 40 0.48 11.49 18.11
CA THR A 40 -0.55 11.56 17.07
C THR A 40 -1.64 10.56 17.40
N SER A 41 -2.89 10.91 17.12
CA SER A 41 -3.99 9.95 17.22
C SER A 41 -3.66 8.72 16.38
N ARG A 42 -3.98 7.53 16.90
CA ARG A 42 -3.81 6.28 16.16
C ARG A 42 -4.62 6.30 14.87
N ASP A 43 -5.79 6.92 14.88
CA ASP A 43 -6.68 7.00 13.72
C ASP A 43 -6.09 7.92 12.64
N ASP A 44 -5.64 9.12 13.02
CA ASP A 44 -4.97 10.06 12.10
C ASP A 44 -3.72 9.42 11.48
N PHE A 45 -2.93 8.71 12.29
CA PHE A 45 -1.76 8.02 11.78
C PHE A 45 -2.13 6.91 10.80
N ASN A 46 -3.14 6.12 11.13
CA ASN A 46 -3.60 5.02 10.29
C ASN A 46 -4.15 5.54 8.95
N GLU A 47 -4.89 6.64 8.95
CA GLU A 47 -5.33 7.29 7.71
C GLU A 47 -4.14 7.71 6.84
N VAL A 48 -3.18 8.46 7.41
CA VAL A 48 -1.97 8.89 6.68
C VAL A 48 -1.13 7.71 6.20
N TYR A 49 -1.06 6.64 6.98
CA TYR A 49 -0.40 5.39 6.62
C TYR A 49 -1.05 4.75 5.39
N ILE A 50 -2.39 4.59 5.40
CA ILE A 50 -3.12 3.99 4.28
C ILE A 50 -3.02 4.87 3.03
N LEU A 51 -3.20 6.19 3.17
CA LEU A 51 -3.05 7.13 2.05
C LEU A 51 -1.63 7.09 1.47
N SER A 52 -0.59 6.96 2.30
CA SER A 52 0.79 6.78 1.84
C SER A 52 0.97 5.47 1.06
N ALA A 53 0.37 4.38 1.53
CA ALA A 53 0.42 3.08 0.83
C ALA A 53 -0.30 3.15 -0.53
N LEU A 54 -1.49 3.76 -0.57
CA LEU A 54 -2.26 3.98 -1.80
C LEU A 54 -1.47 4.82 -2.81
N GLN A 55 -0.94 5.96 -2.40
CA GLN A 55 -0.14 6.85 -3.26
C GLN A 55 1.04 6.09 -3.87
N ARG A 56 1.75 5.30 -3.06
CA ARG A 56 2.88 4.48 -3.52
C ARG A 56 2.42 3.43 -4.51
N ASP A 57 1.38 2.67 -4.20
CA ASP A 57 0.93 1.55 -5.04
C ASP A 57 0.41 2.04 -6.40
N PHE A 58 -0.33 3.16 -6.45
CA PHE A 58 -0.69 3.79 -7.73
C PHE A 58 0.54 4.15 -8.57
N LYS A 59 1.57 4.75 -7.95
CA LYS A 59 2.82 5.08 -8.64
C LYS A 59 3.56 3.83 -9.12
N VAL A 60 3.57 2.76 -8.31
CA VAL A 60 4.25 1.50 -8.62
C VAL A 60 3.57 0.75 -9.76
N VAL A 61 2.22 0.74 -9.82
CA VAL A 61 1.46 0.18 -10.96
C VAL A 61 1.88 0.86 -12.27
N GLY A 62 1.88 2.20 -12.30
CA GLY A 62 2.36 2.95 -13.47
C GLY A 62 3.83 2.67 -13.80
N ARG A 63 4.68 2.52 -12.78
CA ARG A 63 6.10 2.18 -12.95
C ARG A 63 6.29 0.79 -13.57
N PHE A 64 5.50 -0.21 -13.19
CA PHE A 64 5.60 -1.55 -13.78
C PHE A 64 5.20 -1.56 -15.25
N HIS A 65 4.12 -0.88 -15.63
CA HIS A 65 3.78 -0.72 -17.05
C HIS A 65 4.86 0.03 -17.83
N TYR A 66 5.44 1.09 -17.27
CA TYR A 66 6.56 1.79 -17.92
C TYR A 66 7.77 0.87 -18.13
N LEU A 67 8.10 0.05 -17.13
CA LEU A 67 9.22 -0.89 -17.22
C LEU A 67 8.97 -1.97 -18.30
N GLU A 68 7.74 -2.47 -18.40
CA GLU A 68 7.31 -3.42 -19.43
C GLU A 68 7.36 -2.79 -20.82
N LEU A 69 6.57 -1.73 -21.04
CA LEU A 69 6.27 -1.18 -22.36
C LEU A 69 7.40 -0.30 -22.92
N VAL A 70 8.09 0.47 -22.06
CA VAL A 70 9.08 1.47 -22.50
C VAL A 70 10.51 0.99 -22.29
N LYS A 71 10.78 0.22 -21.23
CA LYS A 71 12.14 -0.25 -20.91
C LYS A 71 12.40 -1.70 -21.32
N GLY A 72 11.43 -2.40 -21.90
CA GLY A 72 11.59 -3.78 -22.36
C GLY A 72 11.94 -4.75 -21.22
N LYS A 73 11.43 -4.51 -20.01
CA LYS A 73 11.67 -5.35 -18.82
C LYS A 73 10.38 -6.08 -18.41
N PRO A 74 9.92 -7.09 -19.17
CA PRO A 74 8.63 -7.76 -18.94
C PRO A 74 8.57 -8.52 -17.61
N GLY A 75 9.72 -8.90 -17.04
CA GLY A 75 9.80 -9.60 -15.75
C GLY A 75 9.18 -8.84 -14.56
N TYR A 76 8.88 -7.54 -14.71
CA TYR A 76 8.18 -6.76 -13.69
C TYR A 76 6.65 -6.95 -13.72
N LYS A 77 6.09 -7.49 -14.80
CA LYS A 77 4.64 -7.70 -14.94
C LYS A 77 4.07 -8.63 -13.85
N LYS A 78 4.87 -9.59 -13.38
CA LYS A 78 4.49 -10.48 -12.28
C LYS A 78 4.12 -9.76 -10.97
N TYR A 79 4.57 -8.51 -10.79
CA TYR A 79 4.29 -7.70 -9.61
C TYR A 79 3.00 -6.87 -9.71
N LEU A 80 2.40 -6.74 -10.91
CA LEU A 80 1.15 -6.00 -11.10
C LEU A 80 -0.02 -6.64 -10.32
N PRO A 81 -0.37 -7.92 -10.53
CA PRO A 81 -1.51 -8.54 -9.83
C PRO A 81 -1.47 -8.41 -8.30
N PRO A 82 -0.37 -8.75 -7.60
CA PRO A 82 -0.33 -8.60 -6.14
C PRO A 82 -0.42 -7.13 -5.70
N THR A 83 0.20 -6.20 -6.44
CA THR A 83 0.13 -4.76 -6.12
C THR A 83 -1.30 -4.23 -6.28
N VAL A 84 -2.03 -4.66 -7.30
CA VAL A 84 -3.43 -4.25 -7.51
C VAL A 84 -4.34 -4.85 -6.42
N LYS A 85 -4.13 -6.11 -6.01
CA LYS A 85 -4.87 -6.70 -4.87
C LYS A 85 -4.64 -5.93 -3.58
N ARG A 86 -3.40 -5.53 -3.31
CA ARG A 86 -3.06 -4.69 -2.15
C ARG A 86 -3.70 -3.30 -2.25
N LEU A 87 -3.70 -2.70 -3.43
CA LEU A 87 -4.38 -1.44 -3.69
C LEU A 87 -5.88 -1.56 -3.39
N LYS A 88 -6.56 -2.61 -3.86
CA LYS A 88 -7.96 -2.91 -3.52
C LYS A 88 -8.16 -3.00 -2.00
N ARG A 89 -7.34 -3.81 -1.31
CA ARG A 89 -7.37 -3.96 0.15
C ARG A 89 -7.28 -2.62 0.87
N ASN A 90 -6.35 -1.75 0.47
CA ASN A 90 -6.15 -0.46 1.11
C ASN A 90 -7.23 0.57 0.75
N LEU A 91 -7.79 0.54 -0.47
CA LEU A 91 -8.90 1.41 -0.87
C LEU A 91 -10.17 1.16 -0.04
N LEU A 92 -10.42 -0.10 0.33
CA LEU A 92 -11.55 -0.50 1.16
C LEU A 92 -11.38 -0.17 2.65
N ARG A 93 -10.17 0.22 3.10
CA ARG A 93 -9.91 0.60 4.50
C ARG A 93 -10.30 2.04 4.81
N LEU A 94 -10.53 2.86 3.80
CA LEU A 94 -10.88 4.27 3.95
C LEU A 94 -12.17 4.58 3.18
N PRO A 95 -13.27 5.00 3.86
CA PRO A 95 -14.54 5.29 3.21
C PRO A 95 -14.44 6.29 2.03
N GLN A 96 -13.56 7.29 2.16
CA GLN A 96 -13.32 8.30 1.14
C GLN A 96 -12.69 7.77 -0.16
N THR A 97 -12.09 6.57 -0.13
CA THR A 97 -11.45 5.94 -1.30
C THR A 97 -12.19 4.73 -1.85
N GLU A 98 -13.15 4.16 -1.12
CA GLU A 98 -13.87 2.94 -1.51
C GLU A 98 -14.51 3.04 -2.91
N ARG A 99 -15.07 4.21 -3.24
CA ARG A 99 -15.69 4.49 -4.55
C ARG A 99 -14.76 4.30 -5.76
N LEU A 100 -13.44 4.26 -5.54
CA LEU A 100 -12.47 4.05 -6.62
C LEU A 100 -12.39 2.59 -7.04
N VAL A 101 -12.75 1.64 -6.17
CA VAL A 101 -12.70 0.19 -6.47
C VAL A 101 -13.54 -0.16 -7.71
N PRO A 102 -14.85 0.17 -7.78
CA PRO A 102 -15.65 -0.13 -8.98
C PRO A 102 -15.16 0.59 -10.24
N LEU A 103 -14.59 1.79 -10.11
CA LEU A 103 -14.01 2.52 -11.25
C LEU A 103 -12.76 1.80 -11.80
N LEU A 104 -11.93 1.26 -10.91
CA LEU A 104 -10.71 0.53 -11.29
C LEU A 104 -11.00 -0.91 -11.76
N ALA A 105 -12.11 -1.52 -11.35
CA ALA A 105 -12.54 -2.86 -11.78
C ALA A 105 -12.82 -2.99 -13.30
N ALA A 106 -13.05 -1.86 -13.97
CA ALA A 106 -13.13 -1.80 -15.43
C ALA A 106 -11.75 -2.00 -16.11
N HIS A 107 -10.66 -1.72 -15.40
CA HIS A 107 -9.29 -1.72 -15.95
C HIS A 107 -8.40 -2.83 -15.40
N PHE A 108 -8.71 -3.36 -14.21
CA PHE A 108 -7.93 -4.41 -13.55
C PHE A 108 -8.84 -5.55 -13.09
N GLU A 109 -8.53 -6.78 -13.48
CA GLU A 109 -9.30 -7.96 -13.06
C GLU A 109 -9.21 -8.20 -11.55
N GLU A 110 -8.06 -7.90 -10.95
CA GLU A 110 -7.82 -8.06 -9.52
C GLU A 110 -8.63 -7.09 -8.64
N MET A 111 -9.26 -6.08 -9.25
CA MET A 111 -10.17 -5.14 -8.58
C MET A 111 -11.61 -5.67 -8.53
N ARG A 112 -11.96 -6.65 -9.35
CA ARG A 112 -13.29 -7.30 -9.35
C ARG A 112 -13.46 -8.15 -8.09
#